data_AF-A0A926KS59-F1
#
_entry.id   AF-A0A926KS59-F1
#
_cell.length_a   1.000
_cell.length_b   1.000
_cell.length_c   1.000
_cell.angle_alpha   90.00
_cell.angle_beta   90.00
_cell.angle_gamma   90.00
#
_symmetry.space_group_name_H-M   'P 1'
#
loop_
_entity.id
_entity.type
_entity.pdbx_description
1 polymer ?
#
loop_
_entity_poly.entity_id
_entity_poly.type
_entity_poly.pdbx_seq_one_letter_code
_entity_poly.pdbx_strand_id
1 'polypeptide(L)'
;MIGLIIAIVVFNFIAFKTNKRLSANQIVHIWTFTTAFQDTFDLIVDYILHAYWYFTEDIDWLALPAHIALVPPVNMMFLNWFPFKSPLRKQLFYLICWDIGTVIYEIITLLPEPWGFFHYGWWRSWHSLVINPILMLILLGYYKWICRLEKKLIIGQ
;
A
#
# COMPACT_ATOMS: atom_id res chain seq x y z
N MET A 1 -9.58 -14.98 -6.67
CA MET A 1 -9.55 -14.04 -7.83
C MET A 1 -10.66 -12.97 -7.80
N ILE A 2 -11.93 -13.33 -7.57
CA ILE A 2 -13.06 -12.37 -7.63
C ILE A 2 -12.89 -11.26 -6.58
N GLY A 3 -12.45 -11.61 -5.36
CA GLY A 3 -12.20 -10.62 -4.31
C GLY A 3 -11.13 -9.60 -4.68
N LEU A 4 -10.02 -10.03 -5.31
CA LEU A 4 -8.96 -9.14 -5.79
C LEU A 4 -9.49 -8.16 -6.84
N ILE A 5 -10.24 -8.64 -7.84
CA ILE A 5 -10.80 -7.78 -8.90
C ILE A 5 -11.74 -6.72 -8.31
N ILE A 6 -12.64 -7.14 -7.41
CA ILE A 6 -13.55 -6.21 -6.72
C ILE A 6 -12.75 -5.17 -5.94
N ALA A 7 -11.74 -5.59 -5.18
CA ALA A 7 -10.93 -4.68 -4.39
C ALA A 7 -10.15 -3.68 -5.27
N ILE A 8 -9.58 -4.13 -6.39
CA ILE A 8 -8.92 -3.26 -7.37
C ILE A 8 -9.91 -2.20 -7.86
N VAL A 9 -11.09 -2.60 -8.34
CA VAL A 9 -12.08 -1.65 -8.88
C VAL A 9 -12.53 -0.65 -7.81
N VAL A 10 -12.84 -1.14 -6.61
CA VAL A 10 -13.34 -0.30 -5.50
C VAL A 10 -12.27 0.67 -5.02
N PHE A 11 -11.05 0.21 -4.74
CA PHE A 11 -9.99 1.07 -4.22
C PHE A 11 -9.51 2.09 -5.26
N ASN A 12 -9.39 1.72 -6.54
CA ASN A 12 -9.11 2.69 -7.59
C ASN A 12 -10.20 3.75 -7.67
N PHE A 13 -11.47 3.34 -7.71
CA PHE A 13 -12.59 4.27 -7.78
C PHE A 13 -12.57 5.25 -6.59
N ILE A 14 -12.39 4.75 -5.37
CA ILE A 14 -12.31 5.59 -4.17
C ILE A 14 -11.08 6.50 -4.22
N ALA A 15 -9.90 5.98 -4.56
CA ALA A 15 -8.66 6.74 -4.62
C ALA A 15 -8.79 7.94 -5.56
N PHE A 16 -9.27 7.73 -6.79
CA PHE A 16 -9.43 8.81 -7.76
C PHE A 16 -10.59 9.75 -7.44
N LYS A 17 -11.75 9.23 -7.00
CA LYS A 17 -12.92 10.05 -6.66
C LYS A 17 -12.70 10.95 -5.45
N THR A 18 -11.90 10.49 -4.49
CA THR A 18 -11.66 11.22 -3.24
C THR A 18 -10.36 12.01 -3.24
N ASN A 19 -9.52 11.86 -4.27
CA ASN A 19 -8.28 12.63 -4.39
C ASN A 19 -8.59 14.12 -4.50
N LYS A 20 -8.14 14.89 -3.50
CA LYS A 20 -8.26 16.35 -3.47
C LYS A 20 -6.91 17.05 -3.29
N ARG A 21 -5.83 16.28 -3.16
CA ARG A 21 -4.51 16.80 -2.75
C ARG A 21 -3.40 16.43 -3.72
N LEU A 22 -3.38 15.20 -4.21
CA LEU A 22 -2.25 14.68 -4.96
C LEU A 22 -2.29 15.19 -6.40
N SER A 23 -1.18 15.78 -6.85
CA SER A 23 -1.00 16.15 -8.26
C SER A 23 -0.80 14.91 -9.13
N ALA A 24 -1.02 15.03 -10.44
CA ALA A 24 -0.75 13.92 -11.38
C ALA A 24 0.70 13.42 -11.29
N ASN A 25 1.66 14.33 -11.14
CA ASN A 25 3.07 13.98 -10.98
C ASN A 25 3.33 13.18 -9.68
N GLN A 26 2.75 13.61 -8.56
CA GLN A 26 2.85 12.89 -7.29
C GLN A 26 2.22 11.51 -7.38
N ILE A 27 1.08 11.38 -8.08
CA ILE A 27 0.42 10.09 -8.30
C ILE A 27 1.36 9.13 -9.04
N VAL A 28 1.94 9.56 -10.15
CA VAL A 28 2.88 8.72 -10.93
C VAL A 28 4.05 8.29 -10.06
N HIS A 29 4.65 9.20 -9.30
CA HIS A 29 5.74 8.84 -8.39
C HIS A 29 5.32 7.87 -7.30
N ILE A 30 4.18 8.09 -6.63
CA ILE A 30 3.65 7.20 -5.60
C ILE A 30 3.40 5.81 -6.19
N TRP A 31 2.85 5.75 -7.40
CA TRP A 31 2.53 4.51 -8.08
C TRP A 31 3.79 3.71 -8.39
N THR A 32 4.74 4.31 -9.10
CA THR A 32 5.99 3.66 -9.49
C THR A 32 6.81 3.24 -8.26
N PHE A 33 6.90 4.10 -7.25
CA PHE A 33 7.60 3.78 -6.00
C PHE A 33 6.94 2.62 -5.26
N THR A 34 5.62 2.66 -5.09
CA THR A 34 4.90 1.62 -4.36
C THR A 34 5.06 0.27 -5.03
N THR A 35 4.87 0.21 -6.35
CA THR A 35 5.03 -1.04 -7.11
C THR A 35 6.45 -1.58 -6.98
N ALA A 36 7.47 -0.77 -7.28
CA ALA A 36 8.87 -1.23 -7.21
C ALA A 36 9.27 -1.67 -5.79
N PHE A 37 8.83 -0.94 -4.77
CA PHE A 37 9.13 -1.26 -3.37
C PHE A 37 8.40 -2.53 -2.91
N GLN A 38 7.12 -2.69 -3.27
CA GLN A 38 6.33 -3.88 -2.97
C GLN A 38 6.94 -5.12 -3.64
N ASP A 39 7.24 -5.04 -4.94
CA ASP A 39 7.85 -6.16 -5.68
C ASP A 39 9.20 -6.56 -5.07
N THR A 40 10.00 -5.58 -4.64
CA THR A 40 11.28 -5.86 -3.97
C THR A 40 11.06 -6.48 -2.59
N PHE A 41 10.07 -6.02 -1.83
CA PHE A 41 9.74 -6.56 -0.52
C PHE A 41 9.24 -8.00 -0.62
N ASP A 42 8.31 -8.27 -1.53
CA ASP A 42 7.75 -9.61 -1.75
C ASP A 42 8.79 -10.56 -2.34
N LEU A 43 9.69 -10.10 -3.22
CA LEU A 43 10.82 -10.95 -3.65
C LEU A 43 11.63 -11.49 -2.47
N ILE A 44 11.78 -10.72 -1.40
CA ILE A 44 12.51 -11.13 -0.20
C ILE A 44 11.62 -11.95 0.73
N VAL A 45 10.43 -11.43 1.06
CA VAL A 45 9.60 -11.96 2.14
C VAL A 45 8.70 -13.11 1.69
N ASP A 46 8.10 -12.96 0.52
CA ASP A 46 7.29 -14.01 -0.12
C ASP A 46 8.23 -15.05 -0.73
N TYR A 47 9.02 -14.69 -1.73
CA TYR A 47 9.72 -15.69 -2.55
C TYR A 47 10.97 -16.29 -1.88
N ILE A 48 11.85 -15.47 -1.26
CA ILE A 48 13.09 -16.00 -0.65
C ILE A 48 12.82 -16.61 0.73
N LEU A 49 11.96 -15.98 1.53
CA LEU A 49 11.72 -16.38 2.91
C LEU A 49 10.48 -17.26 3.09
N HIS A 50 9.61 -17.38 2.09
CA HIS A 50 8.35 -18.13 2.16
C HIS A 50 7.50 -17.77 3.40
N ALA A 51 7.48 -16.48 3.73
CA ALA A 51 6.79 -16.00 4.91
C ALA A 51 5.27 -16.04 4.70
N TYR A 52 4.82 -15.56 3.54
CA TYR A 52 3.46 -15.62 3.02
C TYR A 52 3.52 -15.70 1.50
N TRP A 53 2.41 -16.02 0.85
CA TRP A 53 2.28 -15.93 -0.61
C TRP A 53 0.86 -15.52 -1.00
N TYR A 54 0.69 -15.10 -2.24
CA TYR A 54 -0.62 -14.74 -2.80
C TYR A 54 -1.34 -15.99 -3.31
N PHE A 55 -1.26 -16.35 -4.59
CA PHE A 55 -1.97 -17.52 -5.12
C PHE A 55 -1.11 -18.79 -5.06
N THR A 56 0.18 -18.67 -5.35
CA THR A 56 1.13 -19.80 -5.35
C THR A 56 2.41 -19.45 -4.61
N GLU A 57 3.08 -20.45 -4.03
CA GLU A 57 4.38 -20.30 -3.36
C GLU A 57 5.54 -19.99 -4.33
N ASP A 58 5.34 -20.28 -5.62
CA ASP A 58 6.28 -19.99 -6.70
C ASP A 58 6.06 -18.60 -7.30
N ILE A 59 6.88 -18.21 -8.29
CA ILE A 59 6.75 -16.94 -9.02
C ILE A 59 5.32 -16.79 -9.58
N ASP A 60 4.57 -15.91 -8.94
CA ASP A 60 3.14 -15.76 -9.18
C ASP A 60 2.82 -14.51 -9.99
N TRP A 61 2.66 -14.70 -11.30
CA TRP A 61 2.25 -13.63 -12.21
C TRP A 61 0.85 -13.09 -11.88
N LEU A 62 0.00 -13.87 -11.18
CA LEU A 62 -1.33 -13.44 -10.77
C LEU A 62 -1.31 -12.52 -9.56
N ALA A 63 -0.18 -12.40 -8.86
CA ALA A 63 0.02 -11.41 -7.79
C ALA A 63 0.31 -10.00 -8.34
N LEU A 64 0.83 -9.88 -9.57
CA LEU A 64 1.17 -8.57 -10.17
C LEU A 64 0.01 -7.55 -10.20
N PRO A 65 -1.24 -7.92 -10.52
CA PRO A 65 -2.37 -7.01 -10.40
C PRO A 65 -2.57 -6.46 -8.98
N ALA A 66 -2.26 -7.23 -7.93
CA ALA A 66 -2.28 -6.72 -6.57
C ALA A 66 -1.19 -5.64 -6.38
N HIS A 67 0.04 -5.90 -6.81
CA HIS A 67 1.16 -4.97 -6.60
C HIS A 67 1.04 -3.69 -7.44
N ILE A 68 0.47 -3.79 -8.64
CA ILE A 68 0.38 -2.67 -9.59
C ILE A 68 -0.94 -1.92 -9.46
N ALA A 69 -2.05 -2.61 -9.18
CA ALA A 69 -3.39 -2.00 -9.26
C ALA A 69 -4.17 -2.02 -7.94
N LEU A 70 -3.70 -2.71 -6.89
CA LEU A 70 -4.33 -2.71 -5.58
C LEU A 70 -3.56 -1.86 -4.56
N VAL A 71 -2.27 -2.10 -4.38
CA VAL A 71 -1.46 -1.42 -3.36
C VAL A 71 -1.28 0.08 -3.65
N PRO A 72 -0.96 0.53 -4.89
CA PRO A 72 -0.81 1.95 -5.21
C PRO A 72 -2.02 2.84 -4.90
N PRO A 73 -3.26 2.51 -5.28
CA PRO A 73 -4.42 3.35 -4.94
C PRO A 73 -4.70 3.39 -3.43
N VAL A 74 -4.44 2.31 -2.69
CA VAL A 74 -4.55 2.31 -1.21
C VAL A 74 -3.52 3.29 -0.61
N ASN A 75 -2.28 3.28 -1.10
CA ASN A 75 -1.25 4.23 -0.69
C ASN A 75 -1.60 5.68 -1.06
N MET A 76 -2.26 5.90 -2.21
CA MET A 76 -2.81 7.22 -2.56
C MET A 76 -3.89 7.65 -1.57
N MET A 77 -4.82 6.77 -1.21
CA MET A 77 -5.88 7.07 -0.23
C MET A 77 -5.28 7.45 1.13
N PHE A 78 -4.29 6.69 1.60
CA PHE A 78 -3.55 6.99 2.82
C PHE A 78 -2.95 8.40 2.78
N LEU A 79 -2.17 8.73 1.75
CA LEU A 79 -1.50 10.03 1.65
C LEU A 79 -2.49 11.19 1.44
N ASN A 80 -3.56 10.96 0.67
CA ASN A 80 -4.58 11.96 0.40
C ASN A 80 -5.36 12.35 1.66
N TRP A 81 -5.67 11.38 2.52
CA TRP A 81 -6.41 11.63 3.77
C TRP A 81 -5.50 11.86 4.99
N PHE A 82 -4.19 11.67 4.86
CA PHE A 82 -3.24 11.90 5.95
C PHE A 82 -3.34 13.33 6.50
N PRO A 83 -3.46 13.53 7.82
CA PRO A 83 -3.72 14.84 8.41
C PRO A 83 -2.42 15.65 8.62
N PHE A 84 -1.72 16.04 7.54
CA PHE A 84 -0.41 16.71 7.60
C PHE A 84 -0.35 17.99 8.46
N LYS A 85 -1.44 18.76 8.52
CA LYS A 85 -1.51 20.03 9.28
C LYS A 85 -1.95 19.84 10.75
N SER A 86 -2.21 18.60 11.17
CA SER A 86 -2.68 18.29 12.52
C SER A 86 -1.55 17.95 13.48
N PRO A 87 -1.76 18.02 14.81
CA PRO A 87 -0.75 17.62 15.79
C PRO A 87 -0.36 16.14 15.66
N LEU A 88 0.84 15.80 16.14
CA LEU A 88 1.43 14.46 16.03
C LEU A 88 0.50 13.36 16.55
N ARG A 89 -0.24 13.60 17.65
CA ARG A 89 -1.20 12.64 18.20
C ARG A 89 -2.27 12.22 17.18
N LYS A 90 -2.79 13.15 16.38
CA LYS A 90 -3.81 12.87 15.36
C LYS A 90 -3.20 12.13 14.16
N GLN A 91 -1.96 12.44 13.82
CA GLN A 91 -1.22 11.72 12.78
C GLN A 91 -0.92 10.27 13.21
N LEU A 92 -0.51 10.06 14.45
CA LEU A 92 -0.26 8.74 15.01
C LEU A 92 -1.54 7.92 15.10
N PHE A 93 -2.63 8.52 15.58
CA PHE A 93 -3.93 7.86 15.61
C PHE A 93 -4.39 7.45 14.20
N TYR A 94 -4.23 8.34 13.22
CA TYR A 94 -4.54 8.02 11.82
C TYR A 94 -3.73 6.84 11.30
N LEU A 95 -2.42 6.80 11.59
CA LEU A 95 -1.54 5.69 11.21
C LEU A 95 -2.01 4.36 11.83
N ILE A 96 -2.30 4.35 13.13
CA ILE A 96 -2.79 3.15 13.84
C ILE A 96 -4.13 2.68 13.25
N CYS A 97 -5.07 3.59 13.02
CA CYS A 97 -6.36 3.21 12.43
C CYS A 97 -6.21 2.65 11.02
N TRP A 98 -5.30 3.21 10.22
CA TRP A 98 -5.05 2.72 8.88
C TRP A 98 -4.40 1.34 8.89
N ASP A 99 -3.40 1.14 9.75
CA ASP A 99 -2.72 -0.13 9.92
C ASP A 99 -3.70 -1.25 10.34
N ILE A 100 -4.56 -0.97 11.33
CA ILE A 100 -5.64 -1.88 11.72
C ILE A 100 -6.54 -2.20 10.51
N GLY A 101 -6.89 -1.19 9.70
CA GLY A 101 -7.66 -1.39 8.47
C GLY A 101 -6.96 -2.31 7.46
N THR A 102 -5.65 -2.14 7.27
CA THR A 102 -4.82 -2.99 6.40
C THR A 102 -4.80 -4.43 6.90
N VAL A 103 -4.58 -4.65 8.21
CA VAL A 103 -4.57 -6.01 8.80
C VAL A 103 -5.96 -6.66 8.73
N ILE A 104 -7.04 -5.90 8.91
CA ILE A 104 -8.40 -6.43 8.70
C ILE A 104 -8.60 -6.86 7.25
N TYR A 105 -8.15 -6.04 6.29
CA TYR A 105 -8.22 -6.39 4.88
C TYR A 105 -7.39 -7.65 4.56
N GLU A 106 -6.18 -7.75 5.08
CA GLU A 106 -5.33 -8.94 4.98
C GLU A 106 -6.05 -10.20 5.50
N ILE A 107 -6.72 -10.11 6.66
CA ILE A 107 -7.51 -11.23 7.19
C ILE A 107 -8.66 -11.61 6.25
N ILE A 108 -9.31 -10.63 5.61
CA ILE A 108 -10.35 -10.90 4.59
C ILE A 108 -9.73 -11.61 3.38
N THR A 109 -8.50 -11.28 2.99
CA THR A 109 -7.82 -11.94 1.87
C THR A 109 -7.39 -13.39 2.17
N LEU A 110 -7.41 -13.82 3.43
CA LEU A 110 -7.19 -15.22 3.83
C LEU A 110 -8.44 -16.11 3.68
N LEU A 111 -9.59 -15.53 3.33
CA LEU A 111 -10.81 -16.32 3.10
C LEU A 111 -10.60 -17.36 1.99
N PRO A 112 -11.36 -18.46 1.98
CA PRO A 112 -11.24 -19.45 0.92
C PRO A 112 -11.55 -18.83 -0.44
N GLU A 113 -11.01 -19.45 -1.48
CA GLU A 113 -11.35 -19.10 -2.85
C GLU A 113 -12.88 -19.17 -3.08
N PRO A 114 -13.46 -18.26 -3.89
CA PRO A 114 -12.79 -17.30 -4.79
C PRO A 114 -12.52 -15.91 -4.17
N TRP A 115 -12.82 -15.73 -2.88
CA TRP A 115 -12.84 -14.43 -2.19
C TRP A 115 -11.47 -14.01 -1.71
N GLY A 116 -10.75 -14.91 -1.04
CA GLY A 116 -9.36 -14.68 -0.69
C GLY A 116 -8.40 -15.11 -1.80
N PHE A 117 -7.15 -14.73 -1.59
CA PHE A 117 -6.02 -14.94 -2.48
C PHE A 117 -4.70 -14.82 -1.72
N PHE A 118 -4.71 -14.89 -0.39
CA PHE A 118 -3.53 -14.71 0.44
C PHE A 118 -3.40 -15.89 1.39
N HIS A 119 -2.17 -16.32 1.64
CA HIS A 119 -1.86 -17.48 2.46
C HIS A 119 -0.64 -17.20 3.33
N TYR A 120 -0.70 -17.65 4.59
CA TYR A 120 0.45 -17.57 5.49
C TYR A 120 1.30 -18.83 5.41
N GLY A 121 2.62 -18.64 5.35
CA GLY A 121 3.61 -19.64 5.72
C GLY A 121 3.91 -19.55 7.22
N TRP A 122 5.12 -19.09 7.57
CA TRP A 122 5.48 -18.80 8.97
C TRP A 122 5.06 -17.40 9.43
N TRP A 123 4.64 -16.54 8.50
CA TRP A 123 4.13 -15.21 8.81
C TRP A 123 2.80 -15.29 9.57
N ARG A 124 2.52 -14.22 10.31
CA ARG A 124 1.31 -14.08 11.12
C ARG A 124 0.90 -12.63 11.07
N SER A 125 -0.39 -12.36 11.25
CA SER A 125 -0.95 -10.99 11.23
C SER A 125 -0.26 -9.99 12.16
N TRP A 126 0.36 -10.45 13.25
CA TRP A 126 1.13 -9.57 14.14
C TRP A 126 2.41 -9.03 13.48
N HIS A 127 3.05 -9.80 12.58
CA HIS A 127 4.21 -9.33 11.82
C HIS A 127 3.77 -8.16 10.92
N SER A 128 2.63 -8.29 10.25
CA SER A 128 2.00 -7.23 9.46
C SER A 128 1.71 -5.99 10.30
N LEU A 129 1.11 -6.16 11.48
CA LEU A 129 0.84 -5.07 12.43
C LEU A 129 2.10 -4.28 12.84
N VAL A 130 3.28 -4.91 12.84
CA VAL A 130 4.54 -4.23 13.18
C VAL A 130 5.19 -3.61 11.94
N ILE A 131 5.15 -4.31 10.81
CA ILE A 131 5.86 -3.92 9.59
C ILE A 131 5.09 -2.86 8.80
N ASN A 132 3.77 -2.97 8.69
CA ASN A 132 2.93 -2.01 7.97
C ASN A 132 3.16 -0.56 8.45
N PRO A 133 3.17 -0.23 9.75
CA PRO A 133 3.54 1.10 10.23
C PRO A 133 4.86 1.63 9.68
N ILE A 134 5.88 0.77 9.58
CA ILE A 134 7.20 1.12 9.05
C ILE A 134 7.09 1.43 7.55
N LEU A 135 6.42 0.58 6.78
CA LEU A 135 6.20 0.79 5.34
C LEU A 135 5.44 2.10 5.07
N MET A 136 4.42 2.39 5.88
CA MET A 136 3.63 3.62 5.78
C MET A 136 4.45 4.87 6.10
N LEU A 137 5.38 4.79 7.06
CA LEU A 137 6.30 5.88 7.37
C LEU A 137 7.31 6.11 6.25
N ILE A 138 7.81 5.05 5.62
CA ILE A 138 8.69 5.13 4.43
C ILE A 138 7.95 5.85 3.30
N LEU A 139 6.72 5.43 2.98
CA LEU A 139 5.87 6.06 1.97
C LEU A 139 5.63 7.55 2.28
N LEU A 140 5.31 7.88 3.53
CA LEU A 140 5.10 9.26 3.98
C LEU A 140 6.37 10.11 3.81
N GLY A 141 7.54 9.53 4.11
CA GLY A 141 8.84 10.15 3.92
C GLY A 141 9.13 10.42 2.45
N TYR A 142 8.91 9.42 1.59
CA TYR A 142 9.07 9.52 0.14
C TYR A 142 8.16 10.60 -0.46
N TYR A 143 6.88 10.63 -0.08
CA TYR A 143 5.94 11.66 -0.53
C TYR A 143 6.39 13.08 -0.11
N LYS A 144 6.84 13.25 1.14
CA LYS A 144 7.37 14.54 1.62
C LYS A 144 8.62 14.96 0.84
N TRP A 145 9.46 14.00 0.43
CA TRP A 145 10.63 14.25 -0.39
C TRP A 145 10.24 14.74 -1.79
N ILE A 146 9.30 14.09 -2.47
CA ILE A 146 8.77 14.55 -3.77
C ILE A 146 8.21 15.97 -3.69
N CYS A 147 7.38 16.23 -2.67
CA CYS A 147 6.82 17.57 -2.45
C CYS A 147 7.90 18.64 -2.28
N ARG A 148 9.05 18.29 -1.67
CA ARG A 148 10.19 19.21 -1.53
C ARG A 148 10.93 19.41 -2.85
N LEU A 149 11.11 18.35 -3.65
CA LEU A 149 11.73 18.44 -4.96
C LEU A 149 10.90 19.30 -5.92
N GLU A 150 9.59 19.09 -5.98
CA GLU A 150 8.68 19.90 -6.80
C GLU A 150 8.74 21.39 -6.42
N LYS A 151 8.73 21.70 -5.12
CA LYS A 151 8.88 23.09 -4.65
C LYS A 151 10.22 23.70 -5.05
N LYS A 152 11.33 22.94 -4.96
CA LYS A 152 12.65 23.42 -5.38
C LYS A 152 12.70 23.72 -6.87
N LEU A 153 12.04 22.91 -7.71
CA LEU A 153 11.96 23.13 -9.15
C LEU A 153 11.21 24.43 -9.48
N ILE A 154 10.14 24.75 -8.75
CA ILE A 154 9.35 25.97 -8.95
C ILE A 154 10.10 27.23 -8.49
N ILE A 155 10.89 27.15 -7.40
CA ILE A 155 11.64 28.30 -6.84
C ILE A 155 12.97 28.53 -7.57
N GLY A 156 13.55 27.49 -8.18
CA GLY A 156 14.78 27.56 -8.96
C GLY A 156 14.59 27.95 -10.43
N GLN A 157 13.36 28.26 -10.84
CA GLN A 157 12.97 28.87 -12.12
C GLN A 157 12.60 30.33 -11.90
#